data_AF-A0AAW9XB03-F1
#
_entry.id   AF-A0AAW9XB03-F1
#
_cell.length_a   1.000
_cell.length_b   1.000
_cell.length_c   1.000
_cell.angle_alpha   90.00
_cell.angle_beta   90.00
_cell.angle_gamma   90.00
#
_symmetry.space_group_name_H-M   'P 1'
#
loop_
_entity.id
_entity.type
_entity.pdbx_description
1 polymer ?
#
loop_
_entity_poly.entity_id
_entity_poly.type
_entity_poly.pdbx_seq_one_letter_code
_entity_poly.pdbx_strand_id
1 'polypeptide(L)'
;MKKNAKVFYSENIVEQITEFETSFELKPLERGLANTIGNALRRTVLSAIPSCAVFAVKIAGVKHEFAVLDDVIEDVVTILNNLKKVRFFYEPSFFEKNQIHKASFSGQKAGQIFAGDIQSHSGLKIVNPDLYIADISRIGALQFEIFITSGKGFSDFETNKKYVNEVIQTLESNLEGTVLAVDSDFSPVLNANYQSIEINSASPIIEEKLNFWIKTDGSILAKDVLAQGAKILIAHLNLLANVENLNKFSEDFFENQQIKEEPVRRFSNSIDALNLSVRSLNALRRAQYYKISDIENLSQEDFENIKNLGRKSVQEIIEKLQNYKHDYKGEN
;
A
#
# COMPACT_ATOMS: atom_id res chain seq x y z
N MET A 1 8.49 35.54 -22.92
CA MET A 1 7.94 35.22 -21.58
C MET A 1 8.74 35.97 -20.52
N LYS A 2 8.08 36.62 -19.55
CA LYS A 2 8.77 37.08 -18.33
C LYS A 2 9.23 35.82 -17.57
N LYS A 3 10.47 35.82 -17.09
CA LYS A 3 11.00 34.74 -16.26
C LYS A 3 10.43 34.91 -14.84
N ASN A 4 10.06 33.81 -14.19
CA ASN A 4 9.60 33.83 -12.81
C ASN A 4 10.73 34.25 -11.86
N ALA A 5 10.37 34.84 -10.73
CA ALA A 5 11.33 35.19 -9.68
C ALA A 5 12.05 33.94 -9.14
N LYS A 6 13.32 34.10 -8.77
CA LYS A 6 14.07 33.01 -8.14
C LYS A 6 13.51 32.80 -6.72
N VAL A 7 12.94 31.61 -6.49
CA VAL A 7 12.45 31.19 -5.17
C VAL A 7 13.64 30.76 -4.31
N PHE A 8 13.66 31.21 -3.07
CA PHE A 8 14.60 30.81 -2.03
C PHE A 8 13.93 29.83 -1.06
N TYR A 9 14.72 28.88 -0.60
CA TYR A 9 14.36 27.90 0.40
C TYR A 9 15.29 28.07 1.61
N SER A 10 14.74 28.05 2.81
CA SER A 10 15.50 27.98 4.06
C SER A 10 14.83 27.06 5.05
N GLU A 11 15.61 26.19 5.68
CA GLU A 11 15.20 25.48 6.89
C GLU A 11 15.28 26.44 8.08
N ASN A 12 14.21 26.51 8.87
CA ASN A 12 14.14 27.38 10.03
C ASN A 12 14.76 26.69 11.24
N ILE A 13 16.09 26.79 11.33
CA ILE A 13 16.89 26.19 12.41
C ILE A 13 16.48 26.74 13.79
N VAL A 14 15.86 27.93 13.86
CA VAL A 14 15.41 28.54 15.12
C VAL A 14 14.15 27.87 15.68
N GLU A 15 13.27 27.37 14.81
CA GLU A 15 12.05 26.63 15.18
C GLU A 15 12.26 25.11 15.19
N GLN A 16 13.48 24.64 14.90
CA GLN A 16 13.82 23.23 14.93
C GLN A 16 13.84 22.73 16.37
N ILE A 17 12.87 21.90 16.73
CA ILE A 17 12.81 21.25 18.06
C ILE A 17 13.73 20.02 18.05
N THR A 18 13.67 19.23 16.97
CA THR A 18 14.55 18.08 16.71
C THR A 18 14.78 17.92 15.20
N GLU A 19 15.66 17.01 14.77
CA GLU A 19 15.81 16.65 13.33
C GLU A 19 14.55 15.99 12.72
N PHE A 20 13.60 15.60 13.57
CA PHE A 20 12.32 14.99 13.24
C PHE A 20 11.14 15.97 13.31
N GLU A 21 11.37 17.18 13.83
CA GLU A 21 10.38 18.24 14.00
C GLU A 21 10.98 19.60 13.65
N THR A 22 10.71 20.07 12.44
CA THR A 22 11.32 21.30 11.88
C THR A 22 10.32 22.07 11.01
N SER A 23 10.67 23.31 10.68
CA SER A 23 9.89 24.16 9.79
C SER A 23 10.71 24.67 8.61
N PHE A 24 10.04 24.87 7.47
CA PHE A 24 10.64 25.26 6.21
C PHE A 24 9.98 26.51 5.66
N GLU A 25 10.78 27.39 5.07
CA GLU A 25 10.31 28.63 4.48
C GLU A 25 10.63 28.67 2.98
N LEU A 26 9.63 29.00 2.16
CA LEU A 26 9.78 29.23 0.72
C LEU A 26 9.27 30.64 0.36
N LYS A 27 10.12 31.46 -0.28
CA LYS A 27 9.80 32.84 -0.72
C LYS A 27 10.78 33.37 -1.78
N PRO A 28 10.44 34.41 -2.56
CA PRO A 28 9.09 34.92 -2.76
C PRO A 28 8.30 33.96 -3.67
N LEU A 29 6.99 33.85 -3.42
CA LEU A 29 6.05 33.12 -4.26
C LEU A 29 5.03 34.10 -4.85
N GLU A 30 4.54 33.81 -6.06
CA GLU A 30 3.41 34.57 -6.60
C GLU A 30 2.14 34.30 -5.78
N ARG A 31 1.24 35.28 -5.74
CA ARG A 31 -0.01 35.19 -4.99
C ARG A 31 -0.80 33.92 -5.33
N GLY A 32 -1.19 33.17 -4.30
CA GLY A 32 -1.89 31.89 -4.38
C GLY A 32 -0.98 30.65 -4.46
N LEU A 33 0.28 30.80 -4.87
CA LEU A 33 1.19 29.66 -5.00
C LEU A 33 1.57 29.07 -3.63
N ALA A 34 1.65 29.88 -2.57
CA ALA A 34 1.97 29.34 -1.24
C ALA A 34 0.89 28.36 -0.76
N ASN A 35 -0.39 28.71 -0.93
CA ASN A 35 -1.50 27.80 -0.60
C ASN A 35 -1.54 26.57 -1.50
N THR A 36 -1.23 26.73 -2.78
CA THR A 36 -1.24 25.63 -3.75
C THR A 36 -0.17 24.60 -3.43
N ILE A 37 1.07 25.08 -3.25
CA ILE A 37 2.23 24.25 -2.90
C ILE A 37 2.06 23.66 -1.50
N GLY A 38 1.67 24.47 -0.52
CA GLY A 38 1.48 24.03 0.87
C GLY A 38 0.41 22.96 1.00
N ASN A 39 -0.76 23.15 0.38
CA ASN A 39 -1.82 22.15 0.42
C ASN A 39 -1.43 20.85 -0.30
N ALA A 40 -0.81 20.96 -1.49
CA ALA A 40 -0.36 19.80 -2.24
C ALA A 40 0.69 18.99 -1.45
N LEU A 41 1.73 19.65 -0.95
CA LEU A 41 2.78 19.02 -0.15
C LEU A 41 2.20 18.38 1.11
N ARG A 42 1.35 19.09 1.86
CA ARG A 42 0.71 18.58 3.07
C ARG A 42 -0.05 17.28 2.81
N ARG A 43 -0.83 17.22 1.73
CA ARG A 43 -1.57 16.01 1.36
C ARG A 43 -0.62 14.87 1.02
N THR A 44 0.39 15.14 0.20
CA THR A 44 1.34 14.12 -0.25
C THR A 44 2.17 13.56 0.89
N VAL A 45 2.72 14.40 1.77
CA VAL A 45 3.58 13.92 2.87
C VAL A 45 2.81 13.09 3.90
N LEU A 46 1.51 13.37 4.10
CA LEU A 46 0.67 12.59 5.01
C LEU A 46 0.21 11.26 4.43
N SER A 47 0.19 11.10 3.09
CA SER A 47 -0.42 9.91 2.46
C SER A 47 0.55 8.99 1.73
N ALA A 48 1.64 9.54 1.17
CA ALA A 48 2.39 8.86 0.11
C ALA A 48 3.85 8.56 0.46
N ILE A 49 4.32 8.99 1.64
CA ILE A 49 5.69 8.76 2.08
C ILE A 49 5.85 7.28 2.43
N PRO A 50 6.77 6.56 1.78
CA PRO A 50 7.06 5.19 2.12
C PRO A 50 7.75 5.09 3.49
N SER A 51 7.43 4.03 4.21
CA SER A 51 8.11 3.64 5.45
C SER A 51 8.05 2.12 5.61
N CYS A 52 8.48 1.62 6.77
CA CYS A 52 8.41 0.22 7.14
C CYS A 52 7.55 0.02 8.39
N ALA A 53 6.88 -1.13 8.45
CA ALA A 53 6.03 -1.50 9.57
C ALA A 53 5.98 -3.01 9.77
N VAL A 54 5.62 -3.43 10.98
CA VAL A 54 5.35 -4.84 11.30
C VAL A 54 4.05 -5.26 10.62
N PHE A 55 4.08 -6.37 9.87
CA PHE A 55 2.88 -6.94 9.24
C PHE A 55 2.51 -8.30 9.81
N ALA A 56 3.45 -8.97 10.47
CA ALA A 56 3.21 -10.25 11.12
C ALA A 56 4.11 -10.43 12.34
N VAL A 57 3.62 -11.24 13.29
CA VAL A 57 4.31 -11.60 14.51
C VAL A 57 4.17 -13.10 14.72
N LYS A 58 5.23 -13.76 15.15
CA LYS A 58 5.18 -15.15 15.59
C LYS A 58 5.66 -15.24 17.03
N ILE A 59 4.82 -15.77 17.91
CA ILE A 59 5.08 -15.89 19.34
C ILE A 59 5.20 -17.37 19.70
N ALA A 60 6.22 -17.73 20.48
CA ALA A 60 6.46 -19.10 20.89
C ALA A 60 5.25 -19.70 21.64
N GLY A 61 4.80 -20.88 21.22
CA GLY A 61 3.69 -21.61 21.83
C GLY A 61 2.29 -21.07 21.50
N VAL A 62 2.17 -19.94 20.79
CA VAL A 62 0.88 -19.31 20.47
C VAL A 62 0.31 -19.83 19.16
N LYS A 63 -0.96 -20.28 19.19
CA LYS A 63 -1.67 -20.78 18.00
C LYS A 63 -2.63 -19.78 17.38
N HIS A 64 -3.16 -18.85 18.18
CA HIS A 64 -4.12 -17.83 17.79
C HIS A 64 -3.97 -16.59 18.69
N GLU A 65 -4.48 -15.46 18.22
CA GLU A 65 -4.37 -14.13 18.83
C GLU A 65 -5.07 -13.99 20.19
N PHE A 66 -6.08 -14.82 20.48
CA PHE A 66 -6.82 -14.78 21.75
C PHE A 66 -6.20 -15.64 22.87
N ALA A 67 -4.95 -16.08 22.69
CA ALA A 67 -4.27 -16.92 23.68
C ALA A 67 -3.76 -16.09 24.87
N VAL A 68 -3.60 -16.76 26.00
CA VAL A 68 -2.92 -16.23 27.19
C VAL A 68 -1.61 -17.00 27.35
N LEU A 69 -0.57 -16.30 27.79
CA LEU A 69 0.74 -16.88 28.05
C LEU A 69 0.95 -17.01 29.56
N ASP A 70 1.48 -18.15 29.99
CA ASP A 70 1.89 -18.34 31.38
C ASP A 70 3.07 -17.41 31.70
N ASP A 71 3.10 -16.88 32.93
CA ASP A 71 4.14 -15.97 33.42
C ASP A 71 4.27 -14.62 32.68
N VAL A 72 3.26 -14.23 31.87
CA VAL A 72 3.19 -12.92 31.20
C VAL A 72 1.92 -12.18 31.66
N ILE A 73 2.02 -10.89 31.98
CA ILE A 73 0.88 -10.10 32.49
C ILE A 73 -0.12 -9.78 31.37
N GLU A 74 0.36 -9.43 30.19
CA GLU A 74 -0.44 -9.09 29.02
C GLU A 74 -0.97 -10.32 28.27
N ASP A 75 -2.16 -10.19 27.68
CA ASP A 75 -2.65 -11.14 26.69
C ASP A 75 -1.97 -10.97 25.33
N VAL A 76 -2.10 -11.97 24.45
CA VAL A 76 -1.48 -11.93 23.12
C VAL A 76 -1.98 -10.73 22.30
N VAL A 77 -3.26 -10.36 22.39
CA VAL A 77 -3.83 -9.20 21.68
C VAL A 77 -3.12 -7.90 22.06
N THR A 78 -2.88 -7.68 23.36
CA THR A 78 -2.18 -6.50 23.87
C THR A 78 -0.73 -6.49 23.42
N ILE A 79 -0.05 -7.63 23.46
CA ILE A 79 1.32 -7.77 22.96
C ILE A 79 1.39 -7.42 21.47
N LEU A 80 0.49 -7.97 20.63
CA LEU A 80 0.42 -7.64 19.21
C LEU A 80 0.19 -6.15 18.96
N ASN A 81 -0.71 -5.53 19.74
CA ASN A 81 -1.01 -4.09 19.66
C ASN A 81 0.17 -3.20 20.09
N ASN A 82 1.01 -3.67 20.99
CA ASN A 82 2.23 -2.95 21.38
C ASN A 82 3.33 -3.15 20.33
N LEU A 83 3.53 -4.37 19.83
CA LEU A 83 4.52 -4.68 18.81
C LEU A 83 4.30 -3.92 17.50
N LYS A 84 3.05 -3.70 17.08
CA LYS A 84 2.77 -2.91 15.87
C LYS A 84 3.15 -1.43 15.98
N LYS A 85 3.34 -0.91 17.21
CA LYS A 85 3.77 0.49 17.46
C LYS A 85 5.29 0.64 17.45
N VAL A 86 6.05 -0.45 17.37
CA VAL A 86 7.51 -0.37 17.25
C VAL A 86 7.85 0.29 15.92
N ARG A 87 8.66 1.34 15.96
CA ARG A 87 9.11 2.10 14.79
C ARG A 87 10.57 1.82 14.51
N PHE A 88 10.88 1.70 13.23
CA PHE A 88 12.22 1.43 12.74
C PHE A 88 12.69 2.60 11.88
N PHE A 89 13.98 2.91 11.96
CA PHE A 89 14.59 3.89 11.08
C PHE A 89 14.56 3.35 9.65
N TYR A 90 14.02 4.15 8.74
CA TYR A 90 13.80 3.75 7.35
C TYR A 90 14.92 4.31 6.47
N GLU A 91 15.73 3.39 5.94
CA GLU A 91 16.61 3.67 4.81
C GLU A 91 16.09 2.88 3.60
N PRO A 92 15.72 3.52 2.49
CA PRO A 92 15.21 2.83 1.30
C PRO A 92 16.15 1.74 0.77
N SER A 93 17.47 1.91 0.97
CA SER A 93 18.51 0.93 0.62
C SER A 93 18.36 -0.41 1.34
N PHE A 94 17.76 -0.44 2.54
CA PHE A 94 17.53 -1.68 3.30
C PHE A 94 16.35 -2.48 2.76
N PHE A 95 15.43 -1.86 2.04
CA PHE A 95 14.22 -2.52 1.57
C PHE A 95 14.26 -2.60 0.05
N GLU A 96 14.95 -3.63 -0.46
CA GLU A 96 14.72 -4.06 -1.83
C GLU A 96 13.27 -4.51 -1.99
N LYS A 97 12.80 -4.54 -3.23
CA LYS A 97 11.41 -4.86 -3.56
C LYS A 97 10.97 -6.18 -2.91
N ASN A 98 9.92 -6.11 -2.07
CA ASN A 98 9.33 -7.25 -1.34
C ASN A 98 10.27 -7.94 -0.34
N GLN A 99 11.34 -7.28 0.10
CA GLN A 99 12.21 -7.83 1.11
C GLN A 99 11.55 -7.80 2.51
N ILE A 100 11.55 -8.94 3.17
CA ILE A 100 11.03 -9.09 4.53
C ILE A 100 12.20 -9.10 5.50
N HIS A 101 12.11 -8.26 6.53
CA HIS A 101 13.09 -8.15 7.59
C HIS A 101 12.58 -8.76 8.88
N LYS A 102 13.50 -9.23 9.72
CA LYS A 102 13.17 -9.90 10.98
C LYS A 102 13.88 -9.27 12.18
N ALA A 103 13.11 -9.05 13.23
CA ALA A 103 13.65 -8.73 14.55
C ALA A 103 13.01 -9.68 15.58
N SER A 104 13.69 -9.96 16.69
CA SER A 104 13.20 -10.94 17.67
C SER A 104 13.54 -10.58 19.10
N PHE A 105 12.79 -11.17 20.02
CA PHE A 105 13.10 -11.20 21.43
C PHE A 105 13.25 -12.66 21.88
N SER A 106 14.44 -13.03 22.32
CA SER A 106 14.81 -14.42 22.65
C SER A 106 14.53 -14.80 24.12
N GLY A 107 13.77 -13.99 24.86
CA GLY A 107 13.42 -14.31 26.25
C GLY A 107 14.57 -14.17 27.25
N GLN A 108 15.59 -13.37 26.93
CA GLN A 108 16.83 -13.27 27.69
C GLN A 108 16.73 -12.56 29.05
N LYS A 109 15.59 -11.95 29.39
CA LYS A 109 15.35 -11.28 30.69
C LYS A 109 13.91 -11.45 31.18
N ALA A 110 13.70 -11.19 32.47
CA ALA A 110 12.39 -11.06 33.11
C ALA A 110 12.14 -9.60 33.52
N GLY A 111 10.91 -9.28 33.91
CA GLY A 111 10.39 -7.95 34.19
C GLY A 111 9.84 -7.27 32.93
N GLN A 112 9.82 -5.94 32.96
CA GLN A 112 9.32 -5.13 31.85
C GLN A 112 10.22 -5.25 30.61
N ILE A 113 9.60 -5.62 29.50
CA ILE A 113 10.18 -5.70 28.17
C ILE A 113 9.78 -4.46 27.40
N PHE A 114 10.79 -3.79 26.85
CA PHE A 114 10.64 -2.62 25.99
C PHE A 114 11.10 -2.93 24.57
N ALA A 115 10.73 -2.08 23.62
CA ALA A 115 11.16 -2.22 22.23
C ALA A 115 12.70 -2.23 22.10
N GLY A 116 13.43 -1.52 22.97
CA GLY A 116 14.88 -1.53 23.01
C GLY A 116 15.52 -2.89 23.32
N ASP A 117 14.76 -3.86 23.85
CA ASP A 117 15.24 -5.21 24.12
C ASP A 117 15.18 -6.14 22.89
N ILE A 118 14.54 -5.69 21.82
CA ILE A 118 14.37 -6.46 20.59
C ILE A 118 15.69 -6.45 19.80
N GLN A 119 16.14 -7.63 19.40
CA GLN A 119 17.32 -7.83 18.56
C GLN A 119 16.94 -7.76 17.09
N SER A 120 17.49 -6.78 16.39
CA SER A 120 17.30 -6.61 14.95
C SER A 120 18.39 -7.37 14.18
N HIS A 121 17.99 -8.38 13.39
CA HIS A 121 18.93 -9.24 12.66
C HIS A 121 19.34 -8.62 11.32
N SER A 122 18.52 -7.72 10.79
CA SER A 122 18.70 -7.09 9.49
C SER A 122 19.45 -5.75 9.53
N GLY A 123 19.88 -5.29 10.70
CA GLY A 123 20.49 -3.98 10.87
C GLY A 123 19.49 -2.82 10.97
N LEU A 124 18.18 -3.10 10.97
CA LEU A 124 17.17 -2.07 11.23
C LEU A 124 17.33 -1.51 12.64
N LYS A 125 17.34 -0.18 12.77
CA LYS A 125 17.47 0.50 14.05
C LYS A 125 16.10 0.84 14.63
N ILE A 126 15.85 0.48 15.88
CA ILE A 126 14.62 0.85 16.59
C ILE A 126 14.69 2.32 17.01
N VAL A 127 13.60 3.05 16.78
CA VAL A 127 13.50 4.50 16.99
C VAL A 127 12.94 4.85 18.36
N ASN A 128 11.99 4.04 18.85
CA ASN A 128 11.29 4.26 20.11
C ASN A 128 11.64 3.15 21.14
N PRO A 129 12.88 3.08 21.63
CA PRO A 129 13.33 1.99 22.50
C PRO A 129 12.56 1.91 23.82
N ASP A 130 12.01 3.02 24.30
CA ASP A 130 11.26 3.11 25.56
C ASP A 130 9.80 2.64 25.46
N LEU A 131 9.38 2.17 24.28
CA LEU A 131 8.03 1.64 24.08
C LEU A 131 7.85 0.33 24.87
N TYR A 132 6.94 0.36 25.83
CA TYR A 132 6.55 -0.83 26.61
C TYR A 132 5.89 -1.89 25.73
N ILE A 133 6.30 -3.15 25.89
CA ILE A 133 5.75 -4.30 25.17
C ILE A 133 4.94 -5.20 26.09
N ALA A 134 5.56 -5.71 27.16
CA ALA A 134 4.96 -6.65 28.11
C ALA A 134 5.75 -6.70 29.42
N ASP A 135 5.18 -7.28 30.48
CA ASP A 135 5.86 -7.60 31.74
C ASP A 135 5.82 -9.10 32.00
N ILE A 136 6.98 -9.65 32.33
CA ILE A 136 7.25 -11.08 32.36
C ILE A 136 7.76 -11.49 33.74
N SER A 137 7.12 -12.47 34.36
CA SER A 137 7.50 -12.98 35.68
C SER A 137 8.70 -13.94 35.64
N ARG A 138 8.96 -14.62 34.51
CA ARG A 138 10.03 -15.63 34.37
C ARG A 138 10.81 -15.50 33.06
N ILE A 139 12.14 -15.64 33.13
CA ILE A 139 13.02 -15.68 31.95
C ILE A 139 12.55 -16.78 30.98
N GLY A 140 12.45 -16.44 29.69
CA GLY A 140 12.02 -17.34 28.64
C GLY A 140 10.50 -17.52 28.49
N ALA A 141 9.67 -16.86 29.32
CA ALA A 141 8.21 -16.98 29.20
C ALA A 141 7.63 -16.29 27.96
N LEU A 142 8.32 -15.26 27.44
CA LEU A 142 7.98 -14.66 26.15
C LEU A 142 9.16 -14.78 25.18
N GLN A 143 8.88 -15.31 24.00
CA GLN A 143 9.78 -15.28 22.86
C GLN A 143 8.95 -14.96 21.62
N PHE A 144 9.40 -14.01 20.81
CA PHE A 144 8.70 -13.66 19.59
C PHE A 144 9.66 -13.22 18.49
N GLU A 145 9.18 -13.34 17.26
CA GLU A 145 9.77 -12.76 16.06
C GLU A 145 8.73 -11.82 15.43
N ILE A 146 9.17 -10.65 15.00
CA ILE A 146 8.37 -9.70 14.22
C ILE A 146 8.92 -9.64 12.79
N PHE A 147 8.00 -9.62 11.84
CA PHE A 147 8.29 -9.53 10.42
C PHE A 147 7.89 -8.14 9.92
N ILE A 148 8.85 -7.48 9.29
CA ILE A 148 8.79 -6.07 8.89
C ILE A 148 8.87 -6.02 7.37
N THR A 149 8.00 -5.22 6.77
CA THR A 149 8.01 -4.95 5.34
C THR A 149 7.95 -3.45 5.08
N SER A 150 8.31 -3.04 3.87
CA SER A 150 8.12 -1.65 3.40
C SER A 150 6.75 -1.49 2.76
N GLY A 151 6.14 -0.32 2.93
CA GLY A 151 4.83 -0.02 2.37
C GLY A 151 4.54 1.48 2.36
N LYS A 152 3.28 1.83 2.06
CA LYS A 152 2.76 3.20 2.08
C LYS A 152 1.38 3.20 2.71
N GLY A 153 1.07 4.25 3.47
CA GLY A 153 -0.23 4.42 4.10
C GLY A 153 -0.53 3.32 5.10
N PHE A 154 -1.68 2.67 4.96
CA PHE A 154 -2.17 1.67 5.92
C PHE A 154 -2.55 0.37 5.20
N SER A 155 -2.14 -0.76 5.76
CA SER A 155 -2.60 -2.09 5.36
C SER A 155 -3.40 -2.71 6.50
N ASP A 156 -4.62 -3.11 6.20
CA ASP A 156 -5.49 -3.74 7.19
C ASP A 156 -5.11 -5.19 7.47
N PHE A 157 -5.72 -5.74 8.52
CA PHE A 157 -5.48 -7.12 8.95
C PHE A 157 -5.78 -8.15 7.85
N GLU A 158 -6.88 -8.00 7.10
CA GLU A 158 -7.28 -8.97 6.08
C GLU A 158 -6.33 -8.98 4.89
N THR A 159 -5.82 -7.82 4.49
CA THR A 159 -4.80 -7.67 3.45
C THR A 159 -3.50 -8.35 3.89
N ASN A 160 -3.04 -8.04 5.11
CA ASN A 160 -1.83 -8.65 5.65
C ASN A 160 -1.98 -10.16 5.88
N LYS A 161 -3.17 -10.64 6.27
CA LYS A 161 -3.44 -12.07 6.41
C LYS A 161 -3.30 -12.82 5.09
N LYS A 162 -3.80 -12.25 3.98
CA LYS A 162 -3.59 -12.81 2.64
C LYS A 162 -2.11 -12.83 2.28
N TYR A 163 -1.43 -11.71 2.49
CA TYR A 163 0.00 -11.60 2.21
C TYR A 163 0.84 -12.60 3.02
N VAL A 164 0.57 -12.75 4.32
CA VAL A 164 1.20 -13.76 5.18
C VAL A 164 1.01 -15.16 4.61
N ASN A 165 -0.19 -15.53 4.17
CA ASN A 165 -0.43 -16.85 3.57
C ASN A 165 0.38 -17.09 2.28
N GLU A 166 0.61 -16.03 1.49
CA GLU A 166 1.43 -16.10 0.28
C GLU A 166 2.92 -16.28 0.61
N VAL A 167 3.42 -15.60 1.64
CA VAL A 167 4.85 -15.57 1.98
C VAL A 167 5.25 -16.51 3.12
N ILE A 168 4.31 -17.26 3.71
CA ILE A 168 4.55 -18.05 4.94
C ILE A 168 5.73 -19.01 4.83
N GLN A 169 5.99 -19.57 3.65
CA GLN A 169 7.10 -20.49 3.41
C GLN A 169 8.47 -19.79 3.41
N THR A 170 8.49 -18.48 3.18
CA THR A 170 9.70 -17.64 3.18
C THR A 170 9.99 -17.05 4.56
N LEU A 171 9.03 -17.11 5.50
CA LEU A 171 9.18 -16.60 6.86
C LEU A 171 9.99 -17.60 7.70
N GLU A 172 11.31 -17.54 7.58
CA GLU A 172 12.24 -18.36 8.36
C GLU A 172 12.11 -18.08 9.87
N SER A 173 11.73 -19.10 10.63
CA SER A 173 11.48 -19.00 12.05
C SER A 173 11.77 -20.31 12.77
N ASN A 174 12.53 -20.24 13.86
CA ASN A 174 12.84 -21.38 14.72
C ASN A 174 11.85 -21.53 15.89
N LEU A 175 10.90 -20.62 16.05
CA LEU A 175 9.91 -20.67 17.11
C LEU A 175 8.78 -21.64 16.75
N GLU A 176 8.30 -22.40 17.73
CA GLU A 176 7.06 -23.16 17.59
C GLU A 176 5.85 -22.21 17.75
N GLY A 177 4.86 -22.29 16.86
CA GLY A 177 3.67 -21.42 16.91
C GLY A 177 3.16 -21.05 15.52
N THR A 178 2.06 -20.30 15.49
CA THR A 178 1.45 -19.78 14.25
C THR A 178 1.96 -18.36 13.97
N VAL A 179 2.13 -18.01 12.70
CA VAL A 179 2.35 -16.62 12.29
C VAL A 179 1.01 -15.87 12.37
N LEU A 180 0.96 -14.80 13.16
CA LEU A 180 -0.20 -13.95 13.35
C LEU A 180 -0.03 -12.67 12.53
N ALA A 181 -0.98 -12.38 11.64
CA ALA A 181 -1.00 -11.11 10.92
C ALA A 181 -1.42 -9.97 11.85
N VAL A 182 -0.90 -8.77 11.61
CA VAL A 182 -1.31 -7.53 12.30
C VAL A 182 -1.56 -6.44 11.27
N ASP A 183 -2.37 -5.44 11.60
CA ASP A 183 -2.50 -4.24 10.78
C ASP A 183 -1.17 -3.44 10.78
N SER A 184 -0.84 -2.83 9.64
CA SER A 184 0.41 -2.10 9.44
C SER A 184 0.14 -0.64 9.09
N ASP A 185 0.67 0.25 9.91
CA ASP A 185 0.72 1.68 9.60
C ASP A 185 2.14 2.06 9.14
N PHE A 186 2.25 2.34 7.84
CA PHE A 186 3.48 2.76 7.17
C PHE A 186 3.61 4.29 7.10
N SER A 187 2.84 5.05 7.87
CA SER A 187 2.84 6.51 7.82
C SER A 187 3.86 7.08 8.81
N PRO A 188 4.99 7.66 8.35
CA PRO A 188 6.02 8.15 9.27
C PRO A 188 5.75 9.60 9.74
N VAL A 189 4.80 10.29 9.12
CA VAL A 189 4.48 11.70 9.40
C VAL A 189 3.32 11.78 10.37
N LEU A 190 3.58 12.29 11.58
CA LEU A 190 2.57 12.47 12.63
C LEU A 190 1.77 13.76 12.42
N ASN A 191 2.43 14.82 11.98
CA ASN A 191 1.79 16.11 11.73
C ASN A 191 2.47 16.87 10.58
N ALA A 192 1.66 17.53 9.76
CA ALA A 192 2.10 18.46 8.75
C ALA A 192 1.15 19.66 8.72
N ASN A 193 1.70 20.87 8.83
CA ASN A 193 0.95 22.11 8.80
C ASN A 193 1.63 23.14 7.89
N TYR A 194 0.88 24.11 7.38
CA TYR A 194 1.46 25.21 6.62
C TYR A 194 0.70 26.51 6.83
N GLN A 195 1.39 27.62 6.55
CA GLN A 195 0.83 28.96 6.58
C GLN A 195 1.34 29.76 5.37
N SER A 196 0.42 30.44 4.69
CA SER A 196 0.75 31.47 3.69
C SER A 196 0.75 32.84 4.34
N ILE A 197 1.78 33.64 4.06
CA ILE A 197 1.96 35.01 4.58
C ILE A 197 2.32 35.93 3.42
N GLU A 198 1.62 37.06 3.26
CA GLU A 198 1.99 38.10 2.29
C GLU A 198 3.23 38.87 2.80
N ILE A 199 4.25 39.03 1.96
CA ILE A 199 5.52 39.67 2.37
C ILE A 199 5.62 41.15 2.00
N ASN A 200 4.93 41.58 0.93
CA ASN A 200 5.04 42.91 0.37
C ASN A 200 3.64 43.50 0.07
N SER A 201 2.78 43.60 1.07
CA SER A 201 1.40 44.09 0.93
C SER A 201 1.28 45.56 0.48
N ALA A 202 2.35 46.35 0.60
CA ALA A 202 2.43 47.72 0.09
C ALA A 202 2.92 47.83 -1.37
N SER A 203 3.37 46.73 -1.98
CA SER A 203 3.81 46.68 -3.38
C SER A 203 2.62 46.43 -4.31
N PRO A 204 2.59 47.00 -5.53
CA PRO A 204 1.59 46.63 -6.53
C PRO A 204 1.68 45.16 -6.99
N ILE A 205 2.83 44.51 -6.76
CA ILE A 205 3.02 43.06 -6.97
C ILE A 205 3.02 42.40 -5.59
N ILE A 206 1.95 41.66 -5.29
CA ILE A 206 1.79 40.91 -4.04
C ILE A 206 2.57 39.60 -4.17
N GLU A 207 3.52 39.40 -3.26
CA GLU A 207 4.28 38.16 -3.11
C GLU A 207 3.91 37.49 -1.78
N GLU A 208 4.02 36.17 -1.76
CA GLU A 208 3.73 35.32 -0.63
C GLU A 208 4.98 34.58 -0.14
N LYS A 209 4.89 34.11 1.10
CA LYS A 209 5.83 33.24 1.77
C LYS A 209 5.06 32.04 2.32
N LEU A 210 5.60 30.85 2.10
CA LEU A 210 5.09 29.61 2.65
C LEU A 210 5.96 29.20 3.84
N ASN A 211 5.34 29.09 5.02
CA ASN A 211 5.92 28.40 6.16
C ASN A 211 5.30 26.99 6.24
N PHE A 212 6.11 25.95 6.39
CA PHE A 212 5.66 24.56 6.40
C PHE A 212 6.31 23.80 7.56
N TRP A 213 5.50 23.27 8.47
CA TRP A 213 5.95 22.51 9.65
C TRP A 213 5.71 21.01 9.44
N ILE A 214 6.71 20.19 9.77
CA ILE A 214 6.62 18.72 9.72
C ILE A 214 7.08 18.15 11.05
N LYS A 215 6.34 17.15 11.55
CA LYS A 215 6.71 16.29 12.67
C LYS A 215 6.62 14.83 12.25
N THR A 216 7.71 14.08 12.36
CA THR A 216 7.78 12.64 12.08
C THR A 216 7.81 11.82 13.37
N ASP A 217 7.61 10.51 13.26
CA ASP A 217 7.72 9.56 14.37
C ASP A 217 9.17 9.11 14.68
N GLY A 218 10.15 9.74 14.02
CA GLY A 218 11.57 9.43 14.14
C GLY A 218 12.10 8.37 13.17
N SER A 219 11.23 7.73 12.39
CA SER A 219 11.64 6.76 11.36
C SER A 219 12.37 7.40 10.17
N ILE A 220 12.12 8.69 9.92
CA ILE A 220 12.67 9.47 8.81
C ILE A 220 12.85 10.92 9.23
N LEU A 221 13.88 11.59 8.72
CA LEU A 221 14.14 13.00 8.98
C LEU A 221 13.10 13.89 8.30
N ALA A 222 12.72 15.00 8.94
CA ALA A 222 11.69 15.89 8.42
C ALA A 222 12.08 16.53 7.07
N LYS A 223 13.38 16.82 6.86
CA LYS A 223 13.91 17.31 5.58
C LYS A 223 13.73 16.30 4.44
N ASP A 224 13.91 15.01 4.74
CA ASP A 224 13.82 13.95 3.74
C ASP A 224 12.37 13.70 3.37
N VAL A 225 11.45 13.81 4.33
CA VAL A 225 9.99 13.80 4.08
C VAL A 225 9.60 14.90 3.10
N LEU A 226 10.06 16.14 3.32
CA LEU A 226 9.75 17.26 2.42
C LEU A 226 10.30 16.99 1.01
N ALA A 227 11.56 16.56 0.92
CA ALA A 227 12.20 16.27 -0.35
C ALA A 227 11.51 15.12 -1.12
N GLN A 228 11.14 14.05 -0.43
CA GLN A 228 10.40 12.92 -1.02
C GLN A 228 9.00 13.35 -1.46
N GLY A 229 8.27 14.10 -0.63
CA GLY A 229 6.95 14.62 -0.97
C GLY A 229 6.98 15.50 -2.23
N ALA A 230 7.98 16.38 -2.33
CA ALA A 230 8.19 17.21 -3.52
C ALA A 230 8.51 16.37 -4.77
N LYS A 231 9.39 15.36 -4.66
CA LYS A 231 9.70 14.43 -5.75
C LYS A 231 8.47 13.67 -6.23
N ILE A 232 7.62 13.20 -5.32
CA ILE A 232 6.37 12.51 -5.64
C ILE A 232 5.43 13.45 -6.42
N LEU A 233 5.26 14.69 -5.97
CA LEU A 233 4.43 15.67 -6.69
C LEU A 233 4.98 15.97 -8.08
N ILE A 234 6.29 16.21 -8.20
CA ILE A 234 6.94 16.46 -9.49
C ILE A 234 6.73 15.29 -10.44
N ALA A 235 6.88 14.04 -9.97
CA ALA A 235 6.66 12.85 -10.80
C ALA A 235 5.23 12.81 -11.38
N HIS A 236 4.21 13.11 -10.56
CA HIS A 236 2.82 13.16 -11.05
C HIS A 236 2.57 14.33 -12.01
N LEU A 237 3.12 15.51 -11.71
CA LEU A 237 2.97 16.69 -12.56
C LEU A 237 3.71 16.53 -13.90
N ASN A 238 4.82 15.81 -13.93
CA ASN A 238 5.56 15.53 -15.16
C ASN A 238 4.75 14.69 -16.16
N LEU A 239 3.91 13.75 -15.68
CA LEU A 239 2.99 13.01 -16.56
C LEU A 239 2.00 13.95 -17.23
N LEU A 240 1.43 14.90 -16.46
CA LEU A 240 0.51 15.90 -16.98
C LEU A 240 1.18 16.89 -17.93
N ALA A 241 2.46 17.21 -17.71
CA ALA A 241 3.21 18.12 -18.57
C ALA A 241 3.48 17.52 -19.97
N ASN A 242 3.57 16.20 -20.08
CA ASN A 242 3.85 15.48 -21.34
C ASN A 242 2.59 14.81 -21.90
N VAL A 243 1.56 15.60 -22.22
CA VAL A 243 0.24 15.12 -22.67
C VAL A 243 0.31 14.22 -23.93
N GLU A 244 1.31 14.42 -24.81
CA GLU A 244 1.49 13.61 -26.03
C GLU A 244 2.13 12.23 -25.78
N ASN A 245 2.72 12.00 -24.59
CA ASN A 245 3.46 10.76 -24.23
C ASN A 245 2.91 10.05 -22.98
N LEU A 246 1.72 10.43 -22.51
CA LEU A 246 1.07 9.86 -21.32
C LEU A 246 1.02 8.32 -21.30
N ASN A 247 0.95 7.67 -22.46
CA ASN A 247 0.82 6.21 -22.57
C ASN A 247 2.16 5.43 -22.48
N LYS A 248 3.32 6.08 -22.68
CA LYS A 248 4.63 5.38 -22.71
C LYS A 248 5.41 5.45 -21.39
N PHE A 249 5.07 6.40 -20.51
CA PHE A 249 5.85 6.69 -19.30
C PHE A 249 5.23 6.15 -17.99
N SER A 250 3.99 5.65 -18.03
CA SER A 250 3.33 5.02 -16.88
C SER A 250 4.00 3.69 -16.46
N GLU A 251 4.76 3.05 -17.36
CA GLU A 251 5.39 1.74 -17.14
C GLU A 251 6.73 1.80 -16.37
N ASP A 252 7.43 2.95 -16.36
CA ASP A 252 8.79 3.08 -15.79
C ASP A 252 8.84 3.55 -14.32
N PHE A 253 7.80 4.22 -13.82
CA PHE A 253 7.79 4.86 -12.48
C PHE A 253 6.82 4.24 -11.47
N PHE A 254 5.87 3.47 -11.96
CA PHE A 254 5.00 2.63 -11.15
C PHE A 254 5.35 1.19 -11.53
N GLU A 255 5.41 0.28 -10.55
CA GLU A 255 5.06 -1.09 -10.93
C GLU A 255 3.71 -1.02 -11.59
N ASN A 256 3.58 -1.62 -12.78
CA ASN A 256 2.28 -2.07 -13.24
C ASN A 256 1.67 -2.77 -12.05
N GLN A 257 0.67 -2.14 -11.41
CA GLN A 257 -0.28 -2.93 -10.70
C GLN A 257 -0.74 -3.88 -11.78
N GLN A 258 -0.34 -5.15 -11.66
CA GLN A 258 -1.26 -6.18 -12.02
C GLN A 258 -2.46 -5.90 -11.10
N ILE A 259 -3.31 -4.97 -11.54
CA ILE A 259 -4.71 -5.25 -11.59
C ILE A 259 -4.66 -6.67 -12.12
N LYS A 260 -4.91 -7.64 -11.23
CA LYS A 260 -5.54 -8.86 -11.70
C LYS A 260 -6.81 -8.31 -12.32
N GLU A 261 -6.70 -7.85 -13.56
CA GLU A 261 -7.78 -7.90 -14.51
C GLU A 261 -8.14 -9.35 -14.35
N GLU A 262 -9.22 -9.60 -13.61
CA GLU A 262 -9.89 -10.88 -13.71
C GLU A 262 -9.86 -11.20 -15.19
N PRO A 263 -9.20 -12.31 -15.58
CA PRO A 263 -8.72 -12.51 -16.93
C PRO A 263 -9.82 -12.05 -17.85
N VAL A 264 -9.61 -10.95 -18.58
CA VAL A 264 -10.63 -10.29 -19.40
C VAL A 264 -11.41 -11.42 -20.02
N ARG A 265 -12.64 -11.65 -19.51
CA ARG A 265 -13.35 -12.91 -19.78
C ARG A 265 -13.26 -13.07 -21.28
N ARG A 266 -12.64 -14.17 -21.74
CA ARG A 266 -12.03 -14.34 -23.08
C ARG A 266 -12.99 -14.12 -24.26
N PHE A 267 -14.21 -13.67 -23.98
CA PHE A 267 -15.35 -13.48 -24.85
C PHE A 267 -16.26 -12.35 -24.32
N SER A 268 -15.76 -11.11 -24.19
CA SER A 268 -16.59 -9.93 -23.88
C SER A 268 -17.48 -9.48 -25.05
N ASN A 269 -17.33 -10.11 -26.21
CA ASN A 269 -18.12 -9.85 -27.41
C ASN A 269 -19.56 -10.30 -27.22
N SER A 270 -20.48 -9.53 -27.83
CA SER A 270 -21.91 -9.87 -27.84
C SER A 270 -22.14 -11.19 -28.58
N ILE A 271 -23.16 -11.96 -28.16
CA ILE A 271 -23.61 -13.17 -28.87
C ILE A 271 -23.94 -12.93 -30.36
N ASP A 272 -24.16 -11.68 -30.75
CA ASP A 272 -24.41 -11.28 -32.15
C ASP A 272 -23.23 -11.63 -33.07
N ALA A 273 -22.00 -11.70 -32.54
CA ALA A 273 -20.81 -12.05 -33.31
C ALA A 273 -20.76 -13.53 -33.75
N LEU A 274 -21.55 -14.41 -33.12
CA LEU A 274 -21.60 -15.85 -33.45
C LEU A 274 -22.43 -16.15 -34.71
N ASN A 275 -23.05 -15.14 -35.34
CA ASN A 275 -23.89 -15.28 -36.55
C ASN A 275 -24.92 -16.44 -36.42
N LEU A 276 -25.57 -16.52 -35.26
CA LEU A 276 -26.59 -17.53 -34.96
C LEU A 276 -27.89 -17.25 -35.72
N SER A 277 -28.69 -18.29 -35.94
CA SER A 277 -30.05 -18.11 -36.43
C SER A 277 -30.88 -17.20 -35.51
N VAL A 278 -31.83 -16.47 -36.10
CA VAL A 278 -32.74 -15.55 -35.40
C VAL A 278 -33.48 -16.23 -34.23
N ARG A 279 -33.74 -17.53 -34.33
CA ARG A 279 -34.39 -18.31 -33.26
C ARG A 279 -33.45 -18.55 -32.08
N SER A 280 -32.23 -19.02 -32.35
CA SER A 280 -31.20 -19.30 -31.33
C SER A 280 -30.77 -18.02 -30.60
N LEU A 281 -30.57 -16.93 -31.33
CA LEU A 281 -30.20 -15.62 -30.77
C LEU A 281 -31.30 -15.04 -29.87
N ASN A 282 -32.57 -15.09 -30.31
CA ASN A 282 -33.68 -14.60 -29.50
C ASN A 282 -33.99 -15.48 -28.28
N ALA A 283 -33.77 -16.80 -28.38
CA ALA A 283 -33.90 -17.70 -27.24
C ALA A 283 -32.87 -17.37 -26.15
N LEU A 284 -31.60 -17.15 -26.54
CA LEU A 284 -30.52 -16.74 -25.63
C LEU A 284 -30.80 -15.38 -24.97
N ARG A 285 -31.23 -14.37 -25.73
CA ARG A 285 -31.58 -13.05 -25.17
C ARG A 285 -32.74 -13.11 -24.18
N ARG A 286 -33.76 -13.93 -24.44
CA ARG A 286 -34.88 -14.11 -23.48
C ARG A 286 -34.42 -14.80 -22.21
N ALA A 287 -33.45 -15.71 -22.31
CA ALA A 287 -32.79 -16.35 -21.18
C ALA A 287 -31.76 -15.46 -20.48
N GLN A 288 -31.69 -14.16 -20.82
CA GLN A 288 -30.78 -13.17 -20.25
C GLN A 288 -29.28 -13.42 -20.55
N TYR A 289 -28.98 -14.17 -21.61
CA TYR A 289 -27.62 -14.33 -22.11
C TYR A 289 -27.36 -13.32 -23.22
N TYR A 290 -26.35 -12.46 -23.02
CA TYR A 290 -26.05 -11.34 -23.92
C TYR A 290 -24.61 -11.35 -24.43
N LYS A 291 -23.70 -11.98 -23.69
CA LYS A 291 -22.28 -12.09 -24.03
C LYS A 291 -21.91 -13.55 -24.29
N ILE A 292 -20.91 -13.74 -25.16
CA ILE A 292 -20.39 -15.08 -25.45
C ILE A 292 -19.80 -15.73 -24.17
N SER A 293 -19.27 -14.93 -23.24
CA SER A 293 -18.85 -15.41 -21.91
C SER A 293 -19.96 -16.09 -21.11
N ASP A 294 -21.22 -15.70 -21.31
CA ASP A 294 -22.32 -16.20 -20.49
C ASP A 294 -22.73 -17.63 -20.91
N ILE A 295 -22.41 -18.01 -22.14
CA ILE A 295 -22.74 -19.31 -22.73
C ILE A 295 -21.52 -20.23 -22.87
N GLU A 296 -20.32 -19.73 -22.55
CA GLU A 296 -19.06 -20.47 -22.77
C GLU A 296 -18.98 -21.75 -21.93
N ASN A 297 -19.46 -21.67 -20.69
CA ASN A 297 -19.34 -22.72 -19.67
C ASN A 297 -20.63 -23.54 -19.50
N LEU A 298 -21.65 -23.31 -20.34
CA LEU A 298 -22.88 -24.07 -20.30
C LEU A 298 -22.69 -25.43 -20.96
N SER A 299 -23.19 -26.48 -20.30
CA SER A 299 -23.21 -27.83 -20.87
C SER A 299 -24.34 -27.97 -21.90
N GLN A 300 -24.29 -29.05 -22.70
CA GLN A 300 -25.36 -29.34 -23.65
C GLN A 300 -26.73 -29.48 -22.96
N GLU A 301 -26.77 -30.06 -21.76
CA GLU A 301 -27.99 -30.21 -20.97
C GLU A 301 -28.53 -28.86 -20.50
N ASP A 302 -27.66 -27.92 -20.16
CA ASP A 302 -28.06 -26.56 -19.78
C ASP A 302 -28.72 -25.80 -20.94
N PHE A 303 -28.23 -26.00 -22.16
CA PHE A 303 -28.85 -25.41 -23.36
C PHE A 303 -30.22 -26.02 -23.69
N GLU A 304 -30.40 -27.32 -23.43
CA GLU A 304 -31.68 -28.02 -23.63
C GLU A 304 -32.75 -27.58 -22.60
N ASN A 305 -32.32 -27.13 -21.42
CA ASN A 305 -33.20 -26.59 -20.39
C ASN A 305 -33.69 -25.16 -20.67
N ILE A 306 -33.11 -24.45 -21.65
CA ILE A 306 -33.55 -23.10 -21.99
C ILE A 306 -34.85 -23.17 -22.80
N LYS A 307 -35.86 -22.45 -22.31
CA LYS A 307 -37.19 -22.40 -22.93
C LYS A 307 -37.12 -21.93 -24.39
N ASN A 308 -37.66 -22.73 -25.29
CA ASN A 308 -37.69 -22.52 -26.76
C ASN A 308 -36.36 -22.76 -27.51
N LEU A 309 -35.41 -23.48 -26.90
CA LEU A 309 -34.28 -24.07 -27.63
C LEU A 309 -34.63 -25.53 -28.01
N GLY A 310 -34.58 -25.83 -29.30
CA GLY A 310 -34.72 -27.19 -29.81
C GLY A 310 -33.36 -27.81 -30.11
N ARG A 311 -33.29 -29.14 -30.24
CA ARG A 311 -32.04 -29.89 -30.51
C ARG A 311 -31.18 -29.31 -31.64
N LYS A 312 -31.80 -28.85 -32.73
CA LYS A 312 -31.09 -28.21 -33.86
C LYS A 312 -30.46 -26.86 -33.50
N SER A 313 -31.12 -26.06 -32.66
CA SER A 313 -30.60 -24.77 -32.19
C SER A 313 -29.48 -24.94 -31.19
N VAL A 314 -29.55 -25.96 -30.33
CA VAL A 314 -28.48 -26.31 -29.39
C VAL A 314 -27.22 -26.73 -30.15
N GLN A 315 -27.37 -27.61 -31.16
CA GLN A 315 -26.26 -28.05 -31.99
C GLN A 315 -25.61 -26.89 -32.77
N GLU A 316 -26.43 -25.98 -33.32
CA GLU A 316 -25.96 -24.75 -33.98
C GLU A 316 -25.12 -23.86 -33.06
N ILE A 317 -25.56 -23.66 -31.81
CA ILE A 317 -24.83 -22.84 -30.83
C ILE A 317 -23.49 -23.49 -30.50
N ILE A 318 -23.46 -24.80 -30.23
CA ILE A 318 -22.23 -25.52 -29.88
C ILE A 318 -21.21 -25.45 -31.03
N GLU A 319 -21.66 -25.70 -32.27
CA GLU A 319 -20.80 -25.67 -33.46
C GLU A 319 -20.21 -24.27 -33.69
N LYS A 320 -21.05 -23.22 -33.62
CA LYS A 320 -20.59 -21.84 -33.79
C LYS A 320 -19.67 -21.38 -32.66
N LEU A 321 -19.95 -21.78 -31.42
CA LEU A 321 -19.09 -21.50 -30.27
C LEU A 321 -17.72 -22.19 -30.41
N GLN A 322 -17.70 -23.44 -30.88
CA GLN A 322 -16.45 -24.18 -31.12
C GLN A 322 -15.62 -23.56 -32.26
N ASN A 323 -16.25 -23.20 -33.37
CA ASN A 323 -15.58 -22.52 -34.48
C ASN A 323 -15.00 -21.17 -34.02
N TYR A 324 -15.76 -20.39 -33.27
CA TYR A 324 -15.30 -19.11 -32.72
C TYR A 324 -14.11 -19.28 -31.77
N LYS A 325 -14.11 -20.33 -30.93
CA LYS A 325 -12.98 -20.69 -30.06
C LYS A 325 -11.74 -21.14 -30.85
N HIS A 326 -11.93 -21.76 -32.01
CA HIS A 326 -10.84 -22.18 -32.90
C HIS A 326 -10.19 -20.99 -33.61
N ASP A 327 -10.99 -20.08 -34.18
CA ASP A 327 -10.50 -18.89 -34.88
C ASP A 327 -9.69 -17.98 -33.93
N TYR A 328 -10.16 -17.78 -32.69
CA TYR A 328 -9.44 -16.99 -31.68
C TYR A 328 -8.18 -17.66 -31.10
N LYS A 329 -8.03 -18.99 -31.22
CA LYS A 329 -6.81 -19.70 -30.79
C LYS A 329 -5.72 -19.69 -31.86
N GLY A 330 -6.05 -19.36 -33.12
CA GLY A 330 -5.11 -19.32 -34.24
C GLY A 330 -4.31 -18.02 -34.40
N GLU A 331 -4.60 -16.99 -33.59
CA GLU A 331 -3.91 -15.69 -33.62
C GLU A 331 -2.91 -15.47 -32.46
N ASN A 332 -2.53 -16.52 -31.73
CA ASN A 332 -1.47 -16.48 -30.71
C ASN A 332 -0.17 -17.13 -31.18
#